data_AF-A0AAN3A9L8-F1
#
_entry.id   AF-A0AAN3A9L8-F1
#
_cell.length_a   1.000
_cell.length_b   1.000
_cell.length_c   1.000
_cell.angle_alpha   90.00
_cell.angle_beta   90.00
_cell.angle_gamma   90.00
#
_symmetry.space_group_name_H-M   'P 1'
#
loop_
_entity.id
_entity.type
_entity.pdbx_description
1 polymer ?
#
loop_
_entity_poly.entity_id
_entity_poly.type
_entity_poly.pdbx_seq_one_letter_code
_entity_poly.pdbx_strand_id
1 'polypeptide(L)' 'MIPFVIEDNVWIGINSTILPGVRIGYGAIVGAGSVVTKDVPAMTIVAGNPARIIKKIETSE' A
#
# COMPACT_ATOMS: atom_id res chain seq x y z
N MET A 1 17.30 11.38 -6.73
CA MET A 1 15.95 11.33 -6.13
C MET A 1 15.45 9.89 -6.28
N ILE A 2 15.03 9.22 -5.21
CA ILE A 2 14.46 7.86 -5.30
C ILE A 2 12.96 8.03 -5.54
N PRO A 3 12.42 7.57 -6.68
CA PRO A 3 10.99 7.74 -6.97
C PRO A 3 10.15 6.87 -6.03
N PHE A 4 9.05 7.41 -5.51
CA PHE A 4 7.96 6.59 -4.99
C PHE A 4 6.97 6.34 -6.12
N VAL A 5 6.37 5.16 -6.14
CA VAL A 5 5.47 4.75 -7.23
C VAL A 5 4.14 4.31 -6.63
N ILE A 6 3.05 4.84 -7.17
CA ILE A 6 1.68 4.41 -6.88
C ILE A 6 1.08 3.98 -8.20
N GLU A 7 0.74 2.69 -8.32
CA GLU A 7 0.09 2.14 -9.50
C GLU A 7 -1.41 2.46 -9.55
N ASP A 8 -2.07 2.08 -10.64
CA ASP A 8 -3.50 2.34 -10.83
C ASP A 8 -4.38 1.62 -9.80
N ASN A 9 -5.55 2.19 -9.53
CA ASN A 9 -6.58 1.65 -8.63
C ASN A 9 -6.14 1.43 -7.17
N VAL A 10 -5.02 2.02 -6.75
CA VAL A 10 -4.58 2.01 -5.35
C VAL A 10 -5.50 2.87 -4.50
N TRP A 11 -5.90 2.37 -3.33
CA TRP A 11 -6.61 3.15 -2.32
C TRP A 11 -5.70 3.45 -1.13
N ILE A 12 -5.52 4.75 -0.84
CA ILE A 12 -4.74 5.23 0.31
C ILE A 12 -5.69 5.81 1.35
N GLY A 13 -5.72 5.20 2.53
CA GLY A 13 -6.49 5.66 3.68
C GLY A 13 -5.95 6.98 4.23
N ILE A 14 -6.83 7.78 4.81
CA ILE A 14 -6.50 9.10 5.38
C ILE A 14 -5.34 9.01 6.39
N ASN A 15 -4.51 10.07 6.42
CA ASN A 15 -3.37 10.20 7.32
C ASN A 15 -2.34 9.05 7.22
N SER A 16 -2.19 8.47 6.03
CA SER A 16 -1.12 7.50 5.75
C SER A 16 0.16 8.21 5.31
N THR A 17 1.29 7.67 5.73
CA THR A 17 2.64 8.12 5.34
C THR A 17 3.32 7.03 4.54
N ILE A 18 3.75 7.35 3.32
CA ILE A 18 4.51 6.45 2.45
C ILE A 18 5.96 6.92 2.41
N LEU A 19 6.91 6.05 2.76
CA LEU A 19 8.33 6.40 2.80
C LEU A 19 8.92 6.52 1.39
N PRO A 20 10.00 7.33 1.20
CA PRO A 20 10.68 7.46 -0.08
C PRO A 20 11.16 6.11 -0.64
N GLY A 21 10.99 5.91 -1.95
CA GLY A 21 11.44 4.70 -2.64
C GLY A 21 10.49 3.50 -2.55
N VAL A 22 9.36 3.62 -1.85
CA VAL A 22 8.33 2.58 -1.79
C VAL A 22 7.49 2.57 -3.07
N ARG A 23 7.19 1.36 -3.56
CA ARG A 23 6.21 1.08 -4.60
C ARG A 23 4.92 0.50 -4.00
N ILE A 24 3.78 1.07 -4.37
CA ILE A 24 2.44 0.55 -4.06
C ILE A 24 1.86 -0.07 -5.34
N GLY A 25 1.72 -1.39 -5.36
CA GLY A 25 1.26 -2.16 -6.52
C GLY A 25 -0.22 -1.98 -6.82
N TYR A 26 -0.61 -2.33 -8.05
CA TYR A 26 -1.95 -2.17 -8.62
C TYR A 26 -3.04 -2.68 -7.68
N GLY A 27 -4.10 -1.89 -7.49
CA GLY A 27 -5.25 -2.29 -6.69
C GLY A 27 -4.96 -2.52 -5.19
N ALA A 28 -3.77 -2.17 -4.70
CA ALA A 28 -3.44 -2.31 -3.28
C ALA A 28 -4.22 -1.30 -2.42
N ILE A 29 -4.49 -1.69 -1.17
CA ILE A 29 -5.21 -0.85 -0.20
C ILE A 29 -4.30 -0.59 1.00
N VAL A 30 -4.06 0.69 1.31
CA VAL A 30 -3.35 1.14 2.52
C VAL A 30 -4.39 1.63 3.51
N GLY A 31 -4.49 1.01 4.69
CA GLY A 31 -5.42 1.43 5.74
C GLY A 31 -5.06 2.82 6.31
N ALA A 32 -6.05 3.51 6.90
CA ALA A 32 -5.83 4.82 7.51
C ALA A 32 -4.76 4.81 8.61
N GLY A 33 -4.01 5.92 8.75
CA GLY A 33 -2.97 6.07 9.78
C GLY A 33 -1.73 5.18 9.58
N SER A 34 -1.55 4.58 8.40
CA SER A 34 -0.46 3.63 8.17
C SER A 34 0.88 4.31 7.87
N VAL A 35 1.98 3.69 8.28
CA VAL A 35 3.34 4.11 7.89
C VAL A 35 3.96 3.01 7.03
N VAL A 36 3.96 3.22 5.72
CA VAL A 36 4.40 2.23 4.73
C VAL A 36 5.90 2.34 4.51
N THR A 37 6.64 1.37 5.06
CA THR A 37 8.11 1.34 5.04
C THR A 37 8.71 0.37 4.03
N LYS A 38 7.87 -0.38 3.30
CA LYS A 38 8.26 -1.42 2.33
C LYS A 38 7.25 -1.45 1.19
N ASP A 39 7.68 -1.96 0.04
CA ASP A 39 6.82 -2.16 -1.12
C ASP A 39 5.57 -2.98 -0.78
N VAL A 40 4.45 -2.58 -1.36
CA VAL A 40 3.16 -3.23 -1.22
C VAL A 40 2.86 -3.98 -2.50
N PRO A 41 2.73 -5.32 -2.47
CA PRO A 41 2.37 -6.09 -3.66
C PRO A 41 1.00 -5.68 -4.21
N ALA A 42 0.78 -5.91 -5.51
CA ALA A 42 -0.53 -5.73 -6.12
C ALA A 42 -1.62 -6.51 -5.38
N MET A 43 -2.85 -6.00 -5.43
CA MET A 43 -4.05 -6.63 -4.85
C MET A 43 -3.85 -7.03 -3.38
N THR A 44 -3.12 -6.22 -2.61
CA THR A 44 -2.80 -6.50 -1.20
C THR A 44 -3.27 -5.36 -0.30
N ILE A 45 -3.86 -5.72 0.83
CA ILE A 45 -4.29 -4.79 1.88
C ILE A 45 -3.20 -4.75 2.95
N VAL A 46 -2.69 -3.57 3.26
CA VAL A 46 -1.73 -3.31 4.35
C VAL A 46 -2.30 -2.29 5.33
N ALA A 47 -1.97 -2.40 6.61
CA ALA A 47 -2.14 -1.27 7.54
C ALA A 47 -1.18 -1.32 8.74
N GLY A 48 -1.18 -0.25 9.53
CA GLY A 48 -0.43 -0.13 10.78
C GLY A 48 0.83 0.72 10.66
N ASN A 49 1.51 0.92 11.79
CA ASN A 49 2.79 1.62 11.88
C ASN A 49 3.81 0.76 12.65
N PRO A 50 4.78 0.12 11.98
CA PRO A 50 4.95 0.08 10.51
C PRO A 50 3.90 -0.80 9.83
N ALA A 51 3.53 -0.49 8.58
CA ALA A 51 2.50 -1.20 7.84
C ALA A 51 2.88 -2.68 7.63
N ARG A 52 1.87 -3.56 7.73
CA ARG A 52 1.99 -5.00 7.54
C ARG A 52 0.86 -5.49 6.64
N ILE A 53 1.10 -6.58 5.91
CA ILE A 53 0.08 -7.25 5.10
C ILE A 53 -1.00 -7.78 6.05
N ILE A 54 -2.24 -7.39 5.78
CA ILE A 54 -3.44 -7.85 6.49
C ILE A 54 -4.11 -8.95 5.67
N LYS A 55 -4.26 -8.74 4.37
CA LYS A 55 -4.99 -9.65 3.48
C LYS A 55 -4.54 -9.47 2.03
N LYS A 56 -4.59 -10.54 1.24
CA LYS A 56 -4.57 -10.47 -0.23
C LYS A 56 -6.00 -10.47 -0.77
N ILE A 57 -6.27 -9.61 -1.73
CA ILE A 57 -7.57 -9.49 -2.39
C ILE A 57 -7.69 -10.66 -3.36
N GLU A 58 -8.59 -11.58 -3.07
CA GLU A 58 -8.98 -12.64 -3.99
C GLU A 58 -9.98 -12.06 -4.98
N THR A 59 -9.70 -12.20 -6.27
CA THR A 59 -10.68 -11.89 -7.32
C THR A 59 -11.35 -13.20 -7.69
N SER A 60 -12.61 -13.37 -7.29
CA SER A 60 -13.45 -14.42 -7.86
C SER A 60 -13.90 -13.93 -9.24
N GLU A 61 -13.49 -14.63 -10.29
CA GLU A 61 -14.17 -14.56 -11.59
C GLU A 61 -15.59 -15.13 -11.48
#